data_AF-A0AAW2G0Q7-F1
#
_entry.id   AF-A0AAW2G0Q7-F1
#
_cell.length_a   1.000
_cell.length_b   1.000
_cell.length_c   1.000
_cell.angle_alpha   90.00
_cell.angle_beta   90.00
_cell.angle_gamma   90.00
#
_symmetry.space_group_name_H-M   'P 1'
#
loop_
_entity.id
_entity.type
_entity.pdbx_description
1 polymer ?
#
loop_
_entity_poly.entity_id
_entity_poly.type
_entity_poly.pdbx_seq_one_letter_code
_entity_poly.pdbx_strand_id
1 'polypeptide(L)'
;MQSEDANDEEQQVSQYIPGPTQLPPLIKGEKIKSGPYTITVTDEMVAQRERENLELYKAWVQEQRRRNMPPQEADEYIGNFKDVIVRRSFVRKVFCLLTLQLIFTILIISVFMFIDEAQKFMMVNWYLWIIAMVFFIVTYCAIACSVHVRRTPPYNYICLFLLV
;
A
#
# COMPACT_ATOMS: atom_id res chain seq x y z
N MET A 1 -47.81 11.71 25.01
CA MET A 1 -47.79 10.84 23.81
C MET A 1 -47.62 11.69 22.54
N GLN A 2 -46.80 12.75 22.61
CA GLN A 2 -46.70 13.75 21.53
C GLN A 2 -45.37 14.52 21.64
N SER A 3 -44.28 13.77 21.79
CA SER A 3 -42.92 14.32 21.87
C SER A 3 -41.86 13.42 21.23
N GLU A 4 -42.25 12.27 20.65
CA GLU A 4 -41.35 11.36 19.93
C GLU A 4 -41.49 11.44 18.40
N ASP A 5 -42.57 12.05 17.88
CA ASP A 5 -42.78 12.17 16.42
C ASP A 5 -42.06 13.37 15.78
N ALA A 6 -41.33 14.18 16.55
CA ALA A 6 -40.64 15.36 16.05
C ALA A 6 -39.18 15.12 15.62
N ASN A 7 -38.66 13.89 15.79
CA ASN A 7 -37.26 13.57 15.48
C ASN A 7 -37.07 12.75 14.19
N ASP A 8 -38.16 12.36 13.52
CA ASP A 8 -38.09 11.61 12.24
C ASP A 8 -38.25 12.51 11.01
N GLU A 9 -38.64 13.79 11.17
CA GLU A 9 -38.82 14.72 10.04
C GLU A 9 -37.50 15.39 9.58
N GLU A 10 -36.41 15.31 10.35
CA GLU A 10 -35.11 15.88 9.94
C GLU A 10 -34.26 14.95 9.04
N GLN A 11 -34.69 13.72 8.77
CA GLN A 11 -33.85 12.75 8.04
C GLN A 11 -34.19 12.52 6.57
N GLN A 12 -35.18 13.24 6.01
CA GLN A 12 -35.52 13.12 4.60
C GLN A 12 -35.59 14.47 3.88
N VAL A 13 -34.58 15.32 4.10
CA VAL A 13 -34.21 16.25 3.03
C VAL A 13 -33.67 15.39 1.91
N SER A 14 -34.53 15.01 0.96
CA SER A 14 -34.14 14.39 -0.31
C SER A 14 -32.99 15.21 -0.86
N GLN A 15 -31.76 14.71 -0.70
CA GLN A 15 -30.57 15.45 -1.06
C GLN A 15 -30.61 15.66 -2.56
N TYR A 16 -31.06 16.83 -2.98
CA TYR A 16 -31.18 17.18 -4.38
C TYR A 16 -29.76 17.12 -4.96
N ILE A 17 -29.49 16.09 -5.75
CA ILE A 17 -28.23 15.96 -6.45
C ILE A 17 -28.42 16.72 -7.77
N PRO A 18 -27.84 17.92 -7.92
CA PRO A 18 -27.95 18.66 -9.17
C PRO A 18 -27.34 17.82 -10.30
N GLY A 19 -28.03 17.73 -11.43
CA GLY A 19 -27.52 17.01 -12.60
C GLY A 19 -26.19 17.59 -13.12
N PRO A 20 -25.50 16.87 -14.03
CA PRO A 20 -24.27 17.36 -14.62
C PRO A 20 -24.50 18.68 -15.37
N THR A 21 -23.49 19.55 -15.38
CA THR A 21 -23.47 20.73 -16.24
C THR A 21 -23.48 20.28 -17.70
N GLN A 22 -24.48 20.69 -18.48
CA GLN A 22 -24.59 20.36 -19.90
C GLN A 22 -24.35 21.60 -20.76
N LEU A 23 -23.60 21.44 -21.84
CA LEU A 23 -23.46 22.44 -22.90
C LEU A 23 -24.75 22.50 -23.73
N PRO A 24 -25.16 23.69 -24.21
CA PRO A 24 -26.34 23.83 -25.07
C PRO A 24 -26.26 22.90 -26.29
N PRO A 25 -27.36 22.22 -26.66
CA PRO A 25 -27.38 21.36 -27.84
C PRO A 25 -27.18 22.21 -29.10
N LEU A 26 -26.39 21.69 -30.03
CA LEU A 26 -26.20 22.28 -31.35
C LEU A 26 -27.06 21.53 -32.35
N ILE A 27 -27.84 22.24 -33.17
CA ILE A 27 -28.64 21.61 -34.24
C ILE A 27 -27.94 21.81 -35.58
N LYS A 28 -27.80 20.74 -36.37
CA LYS A 28 -27.18 20.80 -37.69
C LYS A 28 -27.86 21.86 -38.57
N GLY A 29 -27.06 22.72 -39.19
CA GLY A 29 -27.55 23.79 -40.06
C GLY A 29 -28.05 25.04 -39.34
N GLU A 30 -28.04 25.05 -38.00
CA GLU A 30 -28.30 26.24 -37.21
C GLU A 30 -27.18 27.27 -37.41
N LYS A 31 -27.54 28.55 -37.51
CA LYS A 31 -26.60 29.66 -37.64
C LYS A 31 -26.40 30.30 -36.28
N ILE A 32 -25.29 29.99 -35.63
CA ILE A 32 -25.01 30.46 -34.29
C ILE A 32 -24.02 31.63 -34.37
N LYS A 33 -24.29 32.69 -33.61
CA LYS A 33 -23.38 33.83 -33.50
C LYS A 33 -22.26 33.49 -32.52
N SER A 34 -21.03 33.40 -33.03
CA SER A 34 -19.83 33.28 -32.20
C SER A 34 -19.08 34.60 -32.29
N GLY A 35 -19.42 35.53 -31.39
CA GLY A 35 -18.89 36.91 -31.42
C GLY A 35 -19.37 37.72 -32.63
N PRO A 36 -18.49 38.45 -33.35
CA PRO A 36 -18.87 39.28 -34.49
C PRO A 36 -19.20 38.51 -35.78
N TYR A 37 -19.05 37.18 -35.80
CA TYR A 37 -19.28 36.33 -36.97
C TYR A 37 -20.38 35.28 -36.73
N THR A 38 -21.00 34.81 -37.82
CA THR A 38 -22.02 33.75 -37.80
C THR A 38 -21.42 32.46 -38.35
N ILE A 39 -21.50 31.38 -37.56
CA ILE A 39 -20.99 30.06 -37.92
C ILE A 39 -22.19 29.14 -38.20
N THR A 40 -22.15 28.41 -39.31
CA THR A 40 -23.13 27.35 -39.58
C THR A 40 -22.70 26.08 -38.85
N VAL A 41 -23.58 25.54 -38.02
CA VAL A 41 -23.32 24.31 -37.29
C VAL A 41 -23.18 23.15 -38.26
N THR A 42 -22.01 22.52 -38.28
CA THR A 42 -21.73 21.30 -39.04
C THR A 42 -22.06 20.04 -38.23
N ASP A 43 -22.23 18.90 -38.91
CA ASP A 43 -22.43 17.60 -38.25
C ASP A 43 -21.32 17.27 -37.24
N GLU A 44 -20.09 17.63 -37.56
CA GLU A 44 -18.93 17.40 -36.71
C GLU A 44 -19.01 18.21 -35.40
N MET A 45 -19.51 19.46 -35.46
CA MET A 45 -19.70 20.30 -34.27
C MET A 45 -20.76 19.72 -33.32
N VAL A 46 -21.83 19.16 -33.88
CA VAL A 46 -22.87 18.46 -33.09
C VAL A 46 -22.28 17.22 -32.44
N ALA A 47 -21.58 16.39 -33.22
CA ALA A 47 -20.95 15.17 -32.73
C ALA A 47 -19.89 15.46 -31.64
N GLN A 48 -19.13 16.56 -31.76
CA GLN A 48 -18.19 16.97 -30.72
C GLN A 48 -18.91 17.39 -29.43
N ARG A 49 -19.99 18.15 -29.52
CA ARG A 49 -20.76 18.57 -28.33
C ARG A 49 -21.40 17.41 -27.59
N GLU A 50 -21.92 16.43 -28.31
CA GLU A 50 -22.46 15.22 -27.68
C GLU A 50 -21.36 14.45 -26.93
N ARG A 51 -20.14 14.41 -27.46
CA ARG A 51 -18.98 13.82 -26.78
C ARG A 51 -18.61 14.61 -25.53
N GLU A 52 -18.52 15.94 -25.61
CA GLU A 52 -18.22 16.81 -24.46
C GLU A 52 -19.30 16.66 -23.36
N ASN A 53 -20.59 16.65 -23.73
CA ASN A 53 -21.68 16.41 -22.79
C ASN A 53 -21.62 15.02 -22.16
N LEU A 54 -21.22 14.00 -22.92
CA LEU A 54 -21.03 12.64 -22.41
C LEU A 54 -19.85 12.56 -21.42
N GLU A 55 -18.76 13.27 -21.69
CA GLU A 55 -17.61 13.37 -20.78
C GLU A 55 -17.99 14.05 -19.47
N LEU A 56 -18.73 15.15 -19.54
CA LEU A 56 -19.26 15.85 -18.35
C LEU A 56 -20.18 14.95 -17.53
N TYR A 57 -21.05 14.17 -18.19
CA TYR A 57 -21.89 13.19 -17.53
C TYR A 57 -21.05 12.12 -16.81
N LYS A 58 -20.05 11.54 -17.47
CA LYS A 58 -19.16 10.53 -16.86
C LYS A 58 -18.38 11.10 -15.67
N ALA A 59 -17.83 12.30 -15.81
CA ALA A 59 -17.09 12.97 -14.74
C ALA A 59 -17.99 13.24 -13.53
N TRP A 60 -19.21 13.72 -13.77
CA TRP A 60 -20.20 13.93 -12.71
C TRP A 60 -20.56 12.63 -11.99
N VAL A 61 -20.81 11.53 -12.71
CA VAL A 61 -21.14 10.23 -12.09
C VAL A 61 -19.98 9.72 -11.23
N GLN A 62 -18.74 9.87 -11.71
CA GLN A 62 -17.55 9.50 -10.94
C GLN A 62 -17.41 10.33 -9.67
N GLU A 63 -17.64 11.64 -9.77
CA GLU A 63 -17.61 12.57 -8.64
C GLU A 63 -18.70 12.22 -7.61
N GLN A 64 -19.91 11.90 -8.07
CA GLN A 64 -20.98 11.42 -7.18
C GLN A 64 -20.60 10.12 -6.48
N ARG A 65 -20.02 9.15 -7.19
CA ARG A 65 -19.54 7.90 -6.59
C ARG A 65 -18.45 8.16 -5.55
N ARG A 66 -17.54 9.12 -5.78
CA ARG A 66 -16.51 9.54 -4.82
C ARG A 66 -17.14 10.14 -3.56
N ARG A 67 -18.13 11.02 -3.70
CA ARG A 67 -18.80 11.67 -2.57
C ARG A 67 -19.67 10.73 -1.76
N ASN A 68 -20.37 9.83 -2.43
CA ASN A 68 -21.30 8.89 -1.81
C ASN A 68 -20.65 7.54 -1.45
N MET A 69 -19.32 7.48 -1.39
CA MET A 69 -18.62 6.28 -0.93
C MET A 69 -18.94 6.04 0.54
N PRO A 70 -19.55 4.91 0.90
CA PRO A 70 -19.89 4.63 2.29
C PRO A 70 -18.60 4.57 3.13
N PRO A 71 -18.60 5.08 4.38
CA PRO A 71 -17.43 5.05 5.25
C PRO A 71 -16.82 3.65 5.38
N GLN A 72 -17.67 2.61 5.39
CA GLN A 72 -17.26 1.22 5.50
C GLN A 72 -16.36 0.75 4.34
N GLU A 73 -16.67 1.10 3.08
CA GLU A 73 -15.83 0.72 1.93
C GLU A 73 -14.51 1.50 1.91
N ALA A 74 -14.51 2.76 2.36
CA ALA A 74 -13.30 3.56 2.48
C ALA A 74 -12.35 3.00 3.56
N ASP A 75 -12.91 2.63 4.73
CA ASP A 75 -12.16 2.00 5.82
C ASP A 75 -11.63 0.62 5.44
N GLU A 76 -12.43 -0.18 4.70
CA GLU A 76 -12.00 -1.47 4.16
C GLU A 76 -10.85 -1.30 3.16
N TYR A 77 -10.94 -0.32 2.25
CA TYR A 77 -9.85 0.03 1.33
C TYR A 77 -8.58 0.37 2.12
N ILE A 78 -8.65 1.32 3.06
CA ILE A 78 -7.51 1.73 3.89
C ILE A 78 -6.93 0.56 4.69
N GLY A 79 -7.79 -0.30 5.25
CA GLY A 79 -7.41 -1.54 5.94
C GLY A 79 -6.60 -2.47 5.05
N ASN A 80 -7.12 -2.76 3.86
CA ASN A 80 -6.45 -3.59 2.85
C ASN A 80 -5.06 -3.04 2.46
N PHE A 81 -4.89 -1.71 2.29
CA PHE A 81 -3.56 -1.14 2.04
C PHE A 81 -2.62 -1.36 3.22
N LYS A 82 -3.10 -1.12 4.44
CA LYS A 82 -2.28 -1.28 5.65
C LYS A 82 -1.80 -2.72 5.79
N ASP A 83 -2.67 -3.71 5.57
CA ASP A 83 -2.31 -5.13 5.68
C ASP A 83 -1.25 -5.55 4.64
N VAL A 84 -1.37 -5.04 3.40
CA VAL A 84 -0.38 -5.29 2.35
C VAL A 84 0.98 -4.66 2.70
N ILE A 85 0.98 -3.44 3.25
CA ILE A 85 2.20 -2.74 3.66
C ILE A 85 2.85 -3.44 4.86
N VAL A 86 2.07 -3.88 5.84
CA VAL A 86 2.57 -4.58 7.04
C VAL A 86 3.21 -5.91 6.66
N ARG A 87 2.56 -6.71 5.81
CA ARG A 87 3.10 -8.00 5.34
C ARG A 87 4.40 -7.81 4.55
N ARG A 88 4.46 -6.82 3.65
CA ARG A 88 5.67 -6.52 2.85
C ARG A 88 6.81 -5.99 3.72
N SER A 89 6.50 -5.12 4.68
CA SER A 89 7.46 -4.57 5.62
C SER A 89 8.06 -5.65 6.53
N PHE A 90 7.26 -6.60 6.99
CA PHE A 90 7.73 -7.73 7.77
C PHE A 90 8.72 -8.59 6.99
N VAL A 91 8.34 -9.04 5.78
CA VAL A 91 9.20 -9.88 4.93
C VAL A 91 10.49 -9.16 4.55
N ARG A 92 10.42 -7.86 4.19
CA ARG A 92 11.60 -7.06 3.87
C ARG A 92 12.58 -6.97 5.04
N LYS A 93 12.08 -6.76 6.27
CA LYS A 93 12.91 -6.68 7.47
C LYS A 93 13.60 -8.01 7.78
N VAL A 94 12.88 -9.14 7.65
CA VAL A 94 13.45 -10.47 7.87
C VAL A 94 14.52 -10.80 6.82
N PHE A 95 14.21 -10.59 5.54
CA PHE A 95 15.17 -10.86 4.47
C PHE A 95 16.43 -10.00 4.60
N CYS A 96 16.29 -8.71 4.93
CA CYS A 96 17.42 -7.82 5.17
C CYS A 96 18.34 -8.33 6.30
N LEU A 97 17.77 -8.76 7.44
CA LEU A 97 18.55 -9.33 8.52
C LEU A 97 19.24 -10.64 8.12
N LEU A 98 18.54 -11.53 7.43
CA LEU A 98 19.14 -12.78 6.94
C LEU A 98 20.30 -12.52 5.98
N THR A 99 20.19 -11.50 5.11
CA THR A 99 21.29 -11.12 4.22
C THR A 99 22.47 -10.55 4.98
N LEU A 100 22.25 -9.72 6.01
CA LEU A 100 23.31 -9.20 6.86
C LEU A 100 24.01 -10.32 7.64
N GLN A 101 23.23 -11.25 8.19
CA GLN A 101 23.75 -12.44 8.87
C GLN A 101 24.69 -13.24 7.96
N LEU A 102 24.25 -13.51 6.73
CA LEU A 102 25.04 -14.29 5.77
C LEU A 102 26.33 -13.56 5.37
N ILE A 103 26.28 -12.24 5.18
CA ILE A 103 27.48 -11.44 4.87
C ILE A 103 28.46 -11.49 6.04
N PHE A 104 27.96 -11.35 7.27
CA PHE A 104 28.79 -11.35 8.46
C PHE A 104 29.47 -12.71 8.68
N THR A 105 28.74 -13.82 8.55
CA THR A 105 29.34 -15.15 8.66
C THR A 105 30.36 -15.41 7.57
N ILE A 106 30.09 -14.99 6.33
CA ILE A 106 31.06 -15.08 5.23
C ILE A 106 32.31 -14.27 5.53
N LEU A 107 32.17 -13.06 6.10
CA LEU A 107 33.31 -12.22 6.46
C LEU A 107 34.18 -12.89 7.52
N ILE A 108 33.58 -13.41 8.59
CA ILE A 108 34.31 -14.14 9.63
C ILE A 108 35.02 -15.35 9.03
N ILE A 109 34.29 -16.21 8.30
CA ILE A 109 34.86 -17.41 7.69
C ILE A 109 35.99 -17.03 6.73
N SER A 110 35.81 -15.97 5.92
CA SER A 110 36.81 -15.50 4.97
C SER A 110 38.09 -15.04 5.67
N VAL A 111 37.99 -14.32 6.80
CA VAL A 111 39.16 -13.93 7.60
C VAL A 111 39.88 -15.16 8.15
N PHE A 112 39.15 -16.15 8.68
CA PHE A 112 39.74 -17.41 9.16
C PHE A 112 40.38 -18.23 8.04
N MET A 113 39.85 -18.16 6.82
CA MET A 113 40.36 -18.91 5.67
C MET A 113 41.58 -18.25 5.02
N PHE A 114 41.69 -16.92 5.08
CA PHE A 114 42.83 -16.18 4.51
C PHE A 114 44.05 -16.14 5.43
N ILE A 115 43.89 -16.42 6.71
CA ILE A 115 44.97 -16.37 7.70
C ILE A 115 45.35 -17.80 8.07
N ASP A 116 46.41 -18.34 7.46
CA ASP A 116 46.97 -19.67 7.80
C ASP A 116 47.35 -19.79 9.28
N GLU A 117 47.76 -18.68 9.89
CA GLU A 117 48.04 -18.60 11.33
C GLU A 117 46.78 -18.80 12.18
N ALA A 118 45.59 -18.44 11.67
CA ALA A 118 44.32 -18.65 12.37
C ALA A 118 43.93 -20.14 12.40
N GLN A 119 44.24 -20.91 11.35
CA GLN A 119 44.04 -22.37 11.36
C GLN A 119 44.94 -23.06 12.38
N LYS A 120 46.22 -22.66 12.47
CA LYS A 120 47.13 -23.18 13.50
C LYS A 120 46.67 -22.77 14.89
N PHE A 121 46.21 -21.53 15.06
CA PHE A 121 45.62 -21.05 16.30
C PHE A 121 44.39 -21.87 16.71
N MET A 122 43.55 -22.28 15.78
CA MET A 122 42.36 -23.10 16.07
C MET A 122 42.73 -24.50 16.57
N MET A 123 43.81 -25.09 16.08
CA MET A 123 44.34 -26.36 16.60
C MET A 123 44.90 -26.23 18.02
N VAL A 124 45.54 -25.11 18.34
CA VAL A 124 46.11 -24.86 19.67
C VAL A 124 45.03 -24.49 20.70
N ASN A 125 43.99 -23.78 20.25
CA ASN A 125 43.00 -23.17 21.12
C ASN A 125 41.66 -23.90 21.06
N TRP A 126 41.56 -24.98 21.84
CA TRP A 126 40.35 -25.80 21.98
C TRP A 126 39.08 -25.01 22.35
N TYR A 127 39.22 -23.84 23.00
CA TYR A 127 38.09 -22.97 23.34
C TYR A 127 37.33 -22.43 22.12
N LEU A 128 37.99 -22.30 20.97
CA LEU A 128 37.32 -21.90 19.72
C LEU A 128 36.30 -22.94 19.26
N TRP A 129 36.56 -24.23 19.53
CA TRP A 129 35.62 -25.30 19.24
C TRP A 129 34.37 -25.24 20.13
N ILE A 130 34.53 -24.91 21.43
CA ILE A 130 33.40 -24.67 22.34
C ILE A 130 32.55 -23.49 21.85
N ILE A 131 33.20 -22.39 21.47
CA ILE A 131 32.51 -21.18 20.97
C ILE A 131 31.68 -21.53 19.74
N ALA A 132 32.24 -22.27 18.77
CA ALA A 132 31.50 -22.73 17.60
C ALA A 132 30.30 -23.62 17.95
N MET A 133 30.42 -24.50 18.95
CA MET A 133 29.32 -25.33 19.45
C MET A 133 28.20 -24.49 20.08
N VAL A 134 28.56 -23.49 20.89
CA VAL A 134 27.60 -22.55 21.48
C VAL A 134 26.88 -21.76 20.40
N PHE A 135 27.60 -21.24 19.40
CA PHE A 135 26.99 -20.56 18.24
C PHE A 135 26.02 -21.47 17.47
N PHE A 136 26.38 -22.74 17.27
CA PHE A 136 25.52 -23.70 16.59
C PHE A 136 24.21 -23.93 17.36
N ILE A 137 24.29 -24.09 18.69
CA ILE A 137 23.11 -24.25 19.56
C ILE A 137 22.24 -22.98 19.54
N VAL A 138 22.83 -21.79 19.62
CA VAL A 138 22.08 -20.53 19.58
C VAL A 138 21.39 -20.34 18.22
N THR A 139 22.08 -20.65 17.12
CA THR A 139 21.50 -20.62 15.75
C THR A 139 20.33 -21.57 15.62
N TYR A 140 20.50 -22.82 16.06
CA TYR A 140 19.46 -23.84 16.03
C TYR A 140 18.25 -23.44 16.89
N CYS A 141 18.51 -22.92 18.09
CA CYS A 141 17.48 -22.44 19.00
C CYS A 141 16.72 -21.25 18.39
N ALA A 142 17.40 -20.32 17.74
CA ALA A 142 16.75 -19.19 17.06
C ALA A 142 15.93 -19.62 15.84
N ILE A 143 16.37 -20.63 15.07
CA ILE A 143 15.56 -21.20 13.99
C ILE A 143 14.31 -21.87 14.59
N ALA A 144 14.43 -22.64 15.67
CA ALA A 144 13.30 -23.25 16.35
C ALA A 144 12.34 -22.20 16.96
N CYS A 145 12.88 -21.15 17.56
CA CYS A 145 12.12 -20.02 18.09
C CYS A 145 11.50 -19.17 16.98
N SER A 146 12.12 -19.06 15.80
CA SER A 146 11.61 -18.29 14.65
C SER A 146 10.26 -18.79 14.14
N VAL A 147 9.94 -20.08 14.37
CA VAL A 147 8.60 -20.66 14.12
C VAL A 147 7.56 -20.13 15.12
N HIS A 148 7.98 -19.92 16.36
CA HIS A 148 7.16 -19.42 17.47
C HIS A 148 6.94 -17.89 17.43
N VAL A 149 7.74 -17.21 16.62
CA VAL A 149 8.00 -15.77 16.63
C VAL A 149 7.12 -14.95 15.69
N ARG A 150 6.11 -15.59 15.09
CA ARG A 150 5.10 -14.90 14.28
C ARG A 150 4.12 -14.07 15.10
N ARG A 151 4.13 -14.15 16.44
CA ARG A 151 3.02 -13.66 17.29
C ARG A 151 3.31 -12.41 18.14
N THR A 152 4.53 -11.88 18.21
CA THR A 152 4.82 -10.67 19.01
C THR A 152 6.01 -9.84 18.47
N PRO A 153 5.80 -8.61 17.95
CA PRO A 153 6.84 -7.58 17.83
C PRO A 153 7.00 -6.85 19.19
N PRO A 154 8.21 -6.46 19.69
CA PRO A 154 9.46 -6.12 18.99
C PRO A 154 10.72 -6.92 19.41
N TYR A 155 10.61 -7.96 20.24
CA TYR A 155 11.78 -8.66 20.83
C TYR A 155 12.58 -9.53 19.83
N ASN A 156 12.08 -9.76 18.63
CA ASN A 156 12.72 -10.64 17.63
C ASN A 156 13.97 -10.10 16.95
N TYR A 157 14.06 -8.78 16.80
CA TYR A 157 15.16 -8.17 16.06
C TYR A 157 16.46 -8.16 16.89
N ILE A 158 16.32 -8.06 18.22
CA ILE A 158 17.45 -8.01 19.15
C ILE A 158 18.09 -9.40 19.29
N CYS A 159 17.30 -10.47 19.38
CA CYS A 159 17.84 -11.83 19.44
C CYS A 159 18.54 -12.26 18.14
N LEU A 160 18.07 -11.81 16.97
CA LEU A 160 18.75 -12.09 15.69
C LEU A 160 20.08 -11.34 15.57
N PHE A 161 20.16 -10.10 16.08
CA PHE A 161 21.42 -9.34 16.11
C PHE A 161 22.43 -9.92 17.12
N LEU A 162 21.94 -10.42 18.26
CA LEU A 162 22.75 -11.12 19.26
C LEU A 162 23.25 -12.51 18.83
N LEU A 163 22.77 -13.02 17.69
CA LEU A 163 23.13 -14.35 17.19
C LEU A 163 24.51 -14.38 16.48
N VAL A 164 25.13 -13.21 16.35
CA VAL A 164 26.48 -12.97 15.87
C VAL A 164 27.46 -12.82 17.02
#